data_AF-A0A4R0P4S4-F1
#
_entry.id   AF-A0A4R0P4S4-F1
#
_cell.length_a   1.000
_cell.length_b   1.000
_cell.length_c   1.000
_cell.angle_alpha   90.00
_cell.angle_beta   90.00
_cell.angle_gamma   90.00
#
_symmetry.space_group_name_H-M   'P 1'
#
loop_
_entity.id
_entity.type
_entity.pdbx_description
1 polymer ?
#
loop_
_entity_poly.entity_id
_entity_poly.type
_entity_poly.pdbx_seq_one_letter_code
_entity_poly.pdbx_strand_id
1 'polypeptide(L)' 'MIMGVCGSGKSTVAMALADRVRGQFVEADDYHPSSNIDQMKRGRPLNDDMRWGWLDAVGGAVASRVRQVDRQ' A
#
# COMPACT_ATOMS: atom_id res chain seq x y z
N MET A 1 -6.99 6.93 -2.86
CA MET A 1 -5.69 6.58 -2.23
C MET A 1 -5.44 7.56 -1.09
N ILE A 2 -4.96 7.08 0.07
CA ILE A 2 -4.60 7.93 1.20
C ILE A 2 -3.07 7.97 1.29
N MET A 3 -2.50 9.16 1.27
CA MET A 3 -1.05 9.40 1.23
C MET A 3 -0.61 10.30 2.39
N GLY A 4 0.68 10.25 2.74
CA GLY A 4 1.25 11.03 3.84
C GLY A 4 2.47 10.34 4.47
N VAL A 5 3.22 11.08 5.28
CA VAL A 5 4.44 10.60 5.93
C VAL A 5 4.18 9.44 6.91
N CYS A 6 5.21 8.66 7.24
CA CYS A 6 5.10 7.63 8.27
C CYS A 6 4.63 8.24 9.59
N GLY A 7 3.73 7.56 10.30
CA GLY A 7 3.16 8.04 11.57
C GLY A 7 2.02 9.05 11.47
N SER A 8 1.63 9.51 10.27
CA SER A 8 0.53 10.49 10.11
C SER A 8 -0.89 9.90 10.27
N GLY A 9 -1.03 8.64 10.69
CA GLY A 9 -2.34 8.00 10.93
C GLY A 9 -3.09 7.50 9.67
N LYS A 10 -2.40 7.32 8.54
CA LYS A 10 -3.01 6.90 7.26
C LYS A 10 -3.81 5.60 7.37
N SER A 11 -3.21 4.55 7.93
CA SER A 11 -3.85 3.23 8.03
C SER A 11 -5.10 3.29 8.90
N THR A 12 -5.07 4.05 10.01
CA THR A 12 -6.24 4.28 10.87
C THR A 12 -7.40 4.91 10.12
N VAL A 13 -7.14 6.00 9.36
CA VAL A 13 -8.17 6.67 8.57
C VAL A 13 -8.66 5.78 7.43
N ALA A 14 -7.75 5.07 6.76
CA ALA A 14 -8.07 4.21 5.62
C ALA A 14 -8.97 3.04 6.01
N MET A 15 -8.69 2.36 7.13
CA MET A 15 -9.54 1.29 7.65
C MET A 15 -10.92 1.83 8.02
N ALA A 16 -10.99 2.93 8.78
CA ALA A 16 -12.26 3.52 9.21
C ALA A 16 -13.10 4.06 8.03
N LEU A 17 -12.47 4.47 6.94
CA LEU A 17 -13.15 4.84 5.70
C LEU A 17 -13.67 3.61 4.96
N ALA A 18 -12.83 2.57 4.80
CA ALA A 18 -13.20 1.32 4.15
C ALA A 18 -14.44 0.69 4.80
N ASP A 19 -14.50 0.64 6.13
CA ASP A 19 -15.66 0.13 6.87
C ASP A 19 -16.93 0.94 6.58
N ARG A 20 -16.83 2.28 6.57
CA ARG A 20 -17.97 3.17 6.32
C ARG A 20 -18.53 3.06 4.92
N VAL A 21 -17.67 2.87 3.91
CA VAL A 21 -18.07 2.77 2.50
C VAL A 21 -18.32 1.33 2.06
N ARG A 22 -18.17 0.35 2.97
CA ARG A 22 -18.17 -1.09 2.67
C ARG A 22 -17.16 -1.45 1.58
N GLY A 23 -16.04 -0.74 1.57
CA GLY A 23 -14.94 -0.93 0.63
C GLY A 23 -13.95 -1.97 1.13
N GLN A 24 -12.94 -2.24 0.31
CA GLN A 24 -11.82 -3.09 0.69
C GLN A 24 -10.60 -2.24 1.02
N PHE A 25 -9.83 -2.68 2.02
CA PHE A 25 -8.58 -2.06 2.42
C PHE A 25 -7.38 -2.85 1.88
N VAL A 26 -6.38 -2.13 1.38
CA VAL A 26 -5.08 -2.64 0.91
C VAL A 26 -4.01 -1.77 1.56
N GLU A 27 -3.14 -2.37 2.38
CA GLU A 27 -1.98 -1.69 2.95
C GLU A 27 -0.84 -1.72 1.94
N ALA A 28 -0.32 -0.55 1.57
CA ALA A 28 0.70 -0.46 0.51
C ALA A 28 2.05 -0.98 1.02
N ASP A 29 2.35 -0.78 2.30
CA ASP A 29 3.63 -1.19 2.91
C ASP A 29 3.83 -2.72 2.88
N ASP A 30 2.74 -3.51 2.84
CA ASP A 30 2.78 -4.98 2.73
C ASP A 30 3.38 -5.48 1.40
N TYR A 31 3.43 -4.62 0.38
CA TYR A 31 3.90 -4.97 -0.97
C TYR A 31 5.36 -4.59 -1.21
N HIS A 32 6.07 -4.09 -0.19
CA HIS A 32 7.49 -3.86 -0.33
C HIS A 32 8.26 -5.18 -0.47
N PRO A 33 9.20 -5.29 -1.42
CA PRO A 33 10.13 -6.41 -1.43
C PRO A 33 11.01 -6.37 -0.19
N SER A 34 11.52 -7.53 0.24
CA SER A 34 12.40 -7.65 1.41
C SER A 34 13.61 -6.71 1.34
N SER A 35 14.17 -6.49 0.14
CA SER A 35 15.26 -5.54 -0.11
C SER A 35 14.91 -4.11 0.31
N ASN A 36 13.69 -3.66 0.06
CA ASN A 36 13.25 -2.31 0.42
C ASN A 36 13.05 -2.20 1.94
N ILE A 37 12.45 -3.23 2.54
CA ILE A 37 12.25 -3.30 3.99
C ILE A 37 13.60 -3.25 4.71
N ASP A 38 14.59 -4.03 4.26
CA ASP A 38 15.93 -4.06 4.85
C ASP A 38 16.65 -2.71 4.71
N GLN A 39 16.49 -2.03 3.57
CA GLN A 39 17.07 -0.70 3.36
C GLN A 39 16.46 0.34 4.31
N MET A 40 15.13 0.35 4.46
CA MET A 40 14.44 1.23 5.40
C MET A 40 14.79 0.92 6.86
N LYS A 41 14.90 -0.35 7.24
CA LYS A 41 15.35 -0.76 8.59
C LYS A 41 16.75 -0.26 8.92
N ARG A 42 17.61 -0.10 7.92
CA ARG A 42 18.95 0.48 8.05
C ARG A 42 18.95 2.02 8.08
N GLY A 43 17.78 2.66 8.11
CA GLY A 43 17.63 4.12 8.06
C GLY A 43 18.05 4.72 6.72
N ARG A 44 18.20 3.91 5.66
CA ARG A 44 18.57 4.38 4.34
C ARG A 44 17.30 4.65 3.52
N PRO A 45 17.18 5.82 2.89
CA PRO A 45 16.02 6.11 2.06
C PRO A 45 16.01 5.19 0.83
N LEU A 46 14.80 4.89 0.32
CA LEU A 46 14.63 4.27 -0.98
C LEU A 46 14.90 5.30 -2.09
N ASN A 47 15.37 4.84 -3.24
CA ASN A 47 15.40 5.64 -4.46
C ASN A 47 14.13 5.35 -5.30
N ASP A 48 13.98 6.05 -6.43
CA ASP A 48 12.77 5.95 -7.23
C ASP A 48 12.65 4.60 -7.97
N ASP A 49 13.75 4.02 -8.43
CA ASP A 49 13.76 2.70 -9.08
C ASP A 49 13.23 1.61 -8.14
N MET A 50 13.59 1.68 -6.85
CA MET A 50 13.09 0.79 -5.81
C MET A 50 11.60 1.01 -5.52
N ARG A 51 11.10 2.23 -5.71
CA ARG A 51 9.68 2.56 -5.50
C ARG A 51 8.83 2.10 -6.68
N TRP A 52 9.33 2.17 -7.92
CA TRP A 52 8.56 1.78 -9.10
C TRP A 52 8.08 0.32 -9.02
N GLY A 53 8.98 -0.62 -8.71
CA GLY A 53 8.58 -2.03 -8.56
C GLY A 53 7.57 -2.28 -7.43
N TRP A 54 7.66 -1.49 -6.34
CA TRP A 54 6.68 -1.52 -5.26
C TRP A 54 5.31 -0.97 -5.71
N LEU A 55 5.30 0.17 -6.41
CA LEU A 55 4.07 0.79 -6.92
C LEU A 55 3.36 -0.11 -7.93
N ASP A 56 4.10 -0.82 -8.78
CA ASP A 56 3.53 -1.81 -9.71
C ASP A 56 2.85 -2.96 -8.95
N ALA A 57 3.48 -3.47 -7.90
CA ALA A 57 2.92 -4.52 -7.05
C ALA A 57 1.62 -4.06 -6.35
N VAL A 58 1.61 -2.84 -5.81
CA VAL A 58 0.41 -2.22 -5.20
C VAL A 58 -0.69 -2.06 -6.25
N GLY A 59 -0.36 -1.56 -7.44
CA GLY A 59 -1.31 -1.42 -8.55
C GLY A 59 -1.92 -2.76 -8.96
N GLY A 60 -1.09 -3.80 -9.08
CA GLY A 60 -1.53 -5.16 -9.37
C GLY A 60 -2.46 -5.74 -8.31
N ALA A 61 -2.18 -5.48 -7.03
CA ALA A 61 -3.01 -5.90 -5.92
C ALA A 61 -4.39 -5.23 -5.94
N VAL A 62 -4.43 -3.91 -6.12
CA VAL A 62 -5.69 -3.14 -6.23
C VAL A 62 -6.51 -3.64 -7.41
N ALA A 63 -5.91 -3.76 -8.59
CA ALA A 63 -6.60 -4.23 -9.80
C ALA A 63 -7.18 -5.64 -9.62
N SER A 64 -6.45 -6.52 -8.93
CA SER A 64 -6.92 -7.88 -8.64
C SER A 64 -8.11 -7.89 -7.69
N ARG A 65 -8.11 -6.99 -6.70
CA ARG A 65 -9.17 -6.86 -5.69
C ARG A 65 -10.45 -6.27 -6.28
N VAL A 66 -10.34 -5.23 -7.12
CA VAL A 66 -11.47 -4.66 -7.87
C VAL A 66 -12.15 -5.73 -8.72
N ARG A 67 -11.37 -6.53 -9.48
CA ARG A 67 -11.90 -7.63 -10.29
C ARG A 67 -12.58 -8.75 -9.49
N GLN A 68 -12.36 -8.85 -8.18
CA GLN A 68 -13.05 -9.81 -7.32
C GLN A 68 -14.42 -9.28 -6.89
N VAL A 69 -14.53 -7.97 -6.66
CA VAL A 69 -15.79 -7.30 -6.34
C VAL A 69 -16.74 -7.33 -7.54
N ASP A 70 -16.26 -7.06 -8.75
CA ASP A 70 -17.11 -7.06 -9.97
C ASP A 70 -17.66 -8.45 -10.34
N ARG A 71 -17.13 -9.51 -9.74
CA ARG A 71 -17.54 -10.91 -9.98
C ARG A 71 -18.49 -11.47 -8.92
N GLN A 72 -18.77 -10.72 -7.87
CA GLN A 72 -19.75 -11.06 -6.81
C GLN A 72 -21.05 -10.31 -7.04
#